data_AF-A0A2X3J9A5-F1
#
_entry.id   AF-A0A2X3J9A5-F1
#
_cell.length_a   1.000
_cell.length_b   1.000
_cell.length_c   1.000
_cell.angle_alpha   90.00
_cell.angle_beta   90.00
_cell.angle_gamma   90.00
#
_symmetry.space_group_name_H-M   'P 1'
#
loop_
_entity.id
_entity.type
_entity.pdbx_description
1 polymer ?
#
loop_
_entity_poly.entity_id
_entity_poly.type
_entity_poly.pdbx_seq_one_letter_code
_entity_poly.pdbx_strand_id
1 'polypeptide(L)'
;MKIYDNGTLIGTVSADGTGAWTFTPTTSIGQGLHSLTVTATDAAGNVSQPSAAFNINVDSIAPTAPTITQVYDDVGHRNGPGQQ
;
A
#
# COMPACT_ATOMS: atom_id res chain seq x y z
N MET A 1 -17.59 9.43 -13.45
CA MET A 1 -16.20 9.04 -13.76
C MET A 1 -15.98 7.58 -13.43
N LYS A 2 -15.17 6.88 -14.20
CA LYS A 2 -14.73 5.49 -13.95
C LYS A 2 -13.26 5.50 -13.59
N ILE A 3 -12.87 4.68 -12.62
CA ILE A 3 -11.52 4.61 -12.06
C ILE A 3 -10.97 3.22 -12.31
N TYR A 4 -9.78 3.15 -12.88
CA TYR A 4 -9.14 1.90 -13.28
C TYR A 4 -7.80 1.74 -12.59
N ASP A 5 -7.48 0.52 -12.18
CA ASP A 5 -6.14 0.10 -11.77
C ASP A 5 -5.63 -0.96 -12.74
N ASN A 6 -4.50 -0.70 -13.39
CA ASN A 6 -3.91 -1.59 -14.39
C ASN A 6 -4.91 -2.03 -15.47
N GLY A 7 -5.84 -1.14 -15.83
CA GLY A 7 -6.92 -1.37 -16.81
C GLY A 7 -8.17 -2.04 -16.26
N THR A 8 -8.18 -2.49 -15.00
CA THR A 8 -9.36 -3.09 -14.34
C THR A 8 -10.19 -2.01 -13.66
N LEU A 9 -11.50 -1.99 -13.88
CA LEU A 9 -12.40 -1.05 -13.22
C LEU A 9 -12.47 -1.36 -11.72
N ILE A 10 -12.04 -0.40 -10.89
CA ILE A 10 -12.06 -0.53 -9.43
C ILE A 10 -13.11 0.35 -8.76
N GLY A 11 -13.71 1.28 -9.51
CA GLY A 11 -14.76 2.13 -8.95
C GLY A 11 -15.34 3.15 -9.91
N THR A 12 -16.40 3.79 -9.44
CA THR A 12 -17.04 4.92 -10.10
C THR A 12 -17.27 6.04 -9.09
N VAL A 13 -17.00 7.28 -9.50
CA VAL A 13 -17.20 8.47 -8.67
C VAL A 13 -17.83 9.58 -9.51
N SER A 14 -18.64 10.43 -8.89
CA SER A 14 -19.04 11.71 -9.50
C SER A 14 -18.07 12.79 -9.06
N ALA A 15 -17.62 13.62 -10.00
CA ALA A 15 -17.02 14.88 -9.63
C ALA A 15 -18.09 15.82 -9.05
N ASP A 16 -17.69 16.72 -8.18
CA ASP A 16 -18.52 17.81 -7.69
C ASP A 16 -18.64 18.94 -8.73
N GLY A 17 -19.38 20.01 -8.39
CA GLY A 17 -19.59 21.15 -9.27
C GLY A 17 -18.32 21.95 -9.62
N THR A 18 -17.18 21.64 -8.99
CA THR A 18 -15.87 22.24 -9.28
C THR A 18 -14.97 21.30 -10.09
N GLY A 19 -15.40 20.05 -10.33
CA GLY A 19 -14.60 19.02 -10.98
C GLY A 19 -13.75 18.20 -10.02
N ALA A 20 -13.81 18.47 -8.70
CA ALA A 20 -13.08 17.69 -7.71
C ALA A 20 -13.83 16.38 -7.39
N TRP A 21 -13.08 15.33 -7.06
CA TRP A 21 -13.63 14.03 -6.72
C TRP A 21 -12.74 13.36 -5.68
N THR A 22 -13.31 12.43 -4.92
CA THR A 22 -12.58 11.60 -3.97
C THR A 22 -13.03 10.16 -4.12
N PHE A 23 -12.08 9.25 -4.13
CA PHE A 23 -12.34 7.82 -4.22
C PHE A 23 -11.60 7.09 -3.10
N THR A 24 -12.35 6.33 -2.32
CA THR A 24 -11.82 5.39 -1.34
C THR A 24 -12.10 3.99 -1.86
N PRO A 25 -11.08 3.19 -2.21
CA PRO A 25 -11.27 1.80 -2.60
C PRO A 25 -11.98 1.01 -1.50
N THR A 26 -13.03 0.25 -1.84
CA THR A 26 -13.69 -0.67 -0.90
C THR A 26 -12.89 -1.96 -0.69
N THR A 27 -12.10 -2.34 -1.70
CA THR A 27 -11.12 -3.43 -1.63
C THR A 27 -9.73 -2.82 -1.54
N SER A 28 -8.90 -3.36 -0.65
CA SER A 28 -7.50 -2.94 -0.54
C SER A 28 -6.79 -3.10 -1.89
N ILE A 29 -6.09 -2.06 -2.30
CA ILE A 29 -5.13 -2.17 -3.41
C ILE A 29 -3.97 -3.04 -2.90
N GLY A 30 -3.60 -4.05 -3.69
CA GLY A 30 -2.58 -5.04 -3.31
C GLY A 30 -1.16 -4.46 -3.28
N GLN A 31 -0.18 -5.30 -2.94
CA GLN A 31 1.25 -4.93 -2.99
C GLN A 31 1.73 -4.74 -4.43
N GLY A 32 2.74 -3.88 -4.59
CA GLY A 32 3.47 -3.72 -5.85
C GLY A 32 3.01 -2.50 -6.66
N LEU A 33 3.32 -2.53 -7.96
CA LEU A 33 3.09 -1.41 -8.86
C LEU A 33 1.64 -1.38 -9.37
N HIS A 34 1.04 -0.20 -9.30
CA HIS A 34 -0.30 0.10 -9.77
C HIS A 34 -0.28 1.36 -10.64
N SER A 35 -1.04 1.34 -11.73
CA SER A 35 -1.22 2.46 -12.65
C SER A 35 -2.69 2.86 -12.67
N LEU A 36 -3.01 3.92 -11.93
CA LEU A 36 -4.37 4.43 -11.84
C LEU A 36 -4.70 5.36 -13.01
N THR A 37 -5.84 5.16 -13.66
CA THR A 37 -6.35 6.04 -14.72
C THR A 37 -7.85 6.30 -14.53
N VAL A 38 -8.33 7.41 -15.07
CA VAL A 38 -9.75 7.78 -15.02
C VAL A 38 -10.32 8.11 -16.38
N THR A 39 -11.62 7.83 -16.57
CA THR A 39 -12.41 8.34 -17.71
C THR A 39 -13.65 9.08 -17.22
N ALA A 40 -14.04 10.10 -17.98
CA ALA A 40 -15.28 10.84 -17.80
C ALA A 40 -16.32 10.37 -18.83
N THR A 41 -17.60 10.47 -18.47
CA THR A 41 -18.72 10.22 -19.38
C THR A 41 -19.67 11.40 -19.27
N ASP A 42 -20.02 12.02 -20.39
CA ASP A 42 -20.99 13.12 -20.42
C ASP A 42 -22.44 12.62 -20.34
N ALA A 43 -23.41 13.55 -20.28
CA ALA A 43 -24.83 13.21 -20.19
C ALA A 43 -25.39 12.53 -21.47
N ALA A 44 -24.71 12.68 -22.61
CA ALA A 44 -25.07 12.02 -23.87
C ALA A 44 -24.45 10.61 -23.99
N GLY A 45 -23.58 10.23 -23.05
CA GLY A 45 -22.91 8.93 -23.03
C GLY A 45 -21.54 8.90 -23.71
N ASN A 46 -20.98 10.04 -24.14
CA ASN A 46 -19.65 10.08 -24.73
C ASN A 46 -18.58 9.90 -23.65
N VAL A 47 -17.61 9.01 -23.89
CA VAL A 47 -16.52 8.70 -22.95
C VAL A 47 -15.23 9.40 -23.38
N SER A 48 -14.52 10.01 -22.43
CA SER A 48 -13.22 10.64 -22.70
C SER A 48 -12.12 9.61 -22.97
N GLN A 49 -10.98 10.07 -23.50
CA GLN A 49 -9.74 9.28 -23.38
C GLN A 49 -9.35 9.11 -21.90
N PRO A 50 -8.63 8.04 -21.53
CA PRO A 50 -8.06 7.89 -20.20
C PRO A 50 -7.14 9.06 -19.84
N SER A 51 -7.11 9.43 -18.56
CA SER A 51 -6.12 10.35 -18.03
C SER A 51 -4.68 9.83 -18.20
N ALA A 52 -3.70 10.71 -17.99
CA ALA A 52 -2.35 10.24 -17.67
C ALA A 52 -2.38 9.29 -16.46
N ALA A 53 -1.47 8.32 -16.46
CA ALA A 53 -1.37 7.34 -15.40
C ALA A 53 -0.82 7.97 -14.11
N PHE A 54 -1.49 7.70 -13.00
CA PHE A 54 -0.97 7.96 -11.66
C PHE A 54 -0.39 6.67 -11.10
N ASN A 55 0.94 6.60 -11.03
CA ASN A 55 1.66 5.40 -10.65
C ASN A 55 1.92 5.38 -9.15
N ILE A 56 1.55 4.29 -8.49
CA ILE A 56 1.83 4.06 -7.07
C ILE A 56 2.50 2.70 -6.88
N ASN A 57 3.40 2.61 -5.90
CA ASN A 57 3.94 1.33 -5.42
C ASN A 57 3.44 1.12 -3.99
N VAL A 58 2.61 0.11 -3.79
CA VAL A 58 2.06 -0.20 -2.48
C VAL A 58 3.02 -1.15 -1.76
N ASP A 59 3.52 -0.70 -0.61
CA ASP A 59 4.29 -1.53 0.29
C ASP A 59 3.81 -1.39 1.75
N SER A 60 3.09 -2.41 2.21
CA SER A 60 2.52 -2.51 3.55
C SER A 60 3.05 -3.71 4.36
N ILE A 61 4.02 -4.45 3.83
CA ILE A 61 4.55 -5.64 4.50
C ILE A 61 5.62 -5.21 5.49
N ALA A 62 5.31 -5.37 6.78
CA ALA A 62 6.28 -5.14 7.83
C ALA A 62 7.42 -6.18 7.76
N PRO A 63 8.66 -5.79 8.09
CA PRO A 63 9.76 -6.73 8.19
C PRO A 63 9.53 -7.72 9.34
N THR A 64 10.09 -8.93 9.21
CA THR A 64 10.05 -9.92 10.30
C THR A 64 10.85 -9.41 11.50
N ALA A 65 10.31 -9.57 12.70
CA ALA A 65 11.01 -9.19 13.93
C ALA A 65 12.32 -9.99 14.09
N PRO A 66 13.42 -9.34 14.51
CA PRO A 66 14.66 -10.06 14.77
C PRO A 66 14.48 -11.01 15.97
N THR A 67 15.10 -12.18 15.88
CA THR A 67 15.11 -13.17 16.96
C THR A 67 16.52 -13.32 17.50
N ILE A 68 16.71 -13.20 18.82
CA ILE A 68 17.97 -13.54 19.48
C ILE A 68 18.00 -15.07 19.63
N THR A 69 18.87 -15.74 18.87
CA THR A 69 19.00 -17.21 18.90
C THR A 69 20.03 -17.70 19.91
N GLN A 70 21.01 -16.86 20.27
CA GLN A 70 22.05 -17.22 21.22
C GLN A 70 22.46 -16.02 22.06
N VAL A 71 22.73 -16.28 23.34
CA VAL A 71 23.41 -15.37 24.25
C VAL A 71 24.65 -16.12 24.73
N TYR A 72 25.81 -15.49 24.60
CA TYR A 72 27.06 -16.00 25.15
C TYR A 72 27.38 -15.19 26.41
N ASP A 73 27.52 -15.88 27.54
CA ASP A 73 28.08 -15.29 28.76
C ASP A 73 29.57 -15.60 28.76
N ASP A 74 30.41 -14.56 28.71
CA ASP A 74 31.86 -14.67 28.75
C ASP A 74 32.42 -14.59 30.18
N VAL A 75 31.55 -14.44 31.20
CA VAL A 75 31.97 -14.49 32.59
C VAL A 75 32.01 -15.95 33.05
N GLY A 76 33.20 -16.56 32.92
CA GLY A 76 33.48 -17.87 33.50
C GLY A 76 33.05 -17.93 34.97
N HIS A 77 32.47 -19.08 35.38
CA HIS A 77 32.06 -19.33 36.76
C HIS A 77 33.08 -18.72 37.74
N ARG A 78 32.66 -17.75 38.55
CA ARG A 78 33.46 -17.30 39.70
C ARG A 78 33.46 -18.40 40.76
N ASN A 79 34.13 -19.51 40.45
CA ASN A 79 34.51 -20.53 41.39
C ASN A 79 35.80 -20.08 42.07
N GLY A 80 35.70 -19.09 42.95
CA GLY A 80 36.75 -18.79 43.92
C GLY A 80 36.47 -19.58 45.20
N PRO A 81 37.36 -20.48 45.68
CA PRO A 81 37.18 -21.13 46.96
C PRO A 81 37.54 -20.13 48.07
N GLY A 82 36.55 -19.72 48.85
CA GLY A 82 36.75 -18.75 49.92
C GLY A 82 35.47 -18.46 50.69
N GLN A 83 34.83 -19.50 51.25
CA GLN A 83 34.03 -19.33 52.46
C GLN A 83 34.76 -20.11 53.55
N GLN A 84 35.37 -19.33 54.44
CA GLN A 84 35.78 -19.74 55.78
C GLN A 84 34.53 -19.92 56.64
#